data_AF-A0A815LS68-F1
#
_entry.id   AF-A0A815LS68-F1
#
_cell.length_a   1.000
_cell.length_b   1.000
_cell.length_c   1.000
_cell.angle_alpha   90.00
_cell.angle_beta   90.00
_cell.angle_gamma   90.00
#
_symmetry.space_group_name_H-M   'P 1'
#
loop_
_entity.id
_entity.type
_entity.pdbx_description
1 polymer ?
#
loop_
_entity_poly.entity_id
_entity_poly.type
_entity_poly.pdbx_seq_one_letter_code
_entity_poly.pdbx_strand_id
1 'polypeptide(L)'
;MDESVLYRLKNLNDHNIISVYKNQFKIGRATTNDLAIANNQFISSSHCIIEFDNGHVYIRDTSSNGTLINRSKKINKNHSPIELHSGDIVHLVFRKDEPQSNVIFQLDLPLVTKSTNQTEQNLKRKRSDTTSITSTSRNETKENVDSSNLINISTDIEMKRIKTNDELIIKAGNDMEDILTCVCCQDIMSNPICLEPCLHAFCYDCYSSWEAIQRTW
;
A
#
# COMPACT_ATOMS: atom_id res chain seq x y z
N MET A 1 -26.05 -10.71 0.87
CA MET A 1 -24.78 -11.01 0.20
C MET A 1 -23.82 -9.93 0.65
N ASP A 2 -22.69 -10.29 1.23
CA ASP A 2 -21.72 -9.32 1.72
C ASP A 2 -20.80 -8.96 0.56
N GLU A 3 -21.08 -7.86 -0.13
CA GLU A 3 -20.23 -7.36 -1.21
C GLU A 3 -19.01 -6.66 -0.58
N SER A 4 -18.00 -7.47 -0.25
CA SER A 4 -16.71 -6.97 0.16
C SER A 4 -16.07 -6.14 -0.96
N VAL A 5 -15.52 -4.97 -0.61
CA VAL A 5 -14.69 -4.19 -1.54
C VAL A 5 -13.49 -5.05 -1.93
N LEU A 6 -13.28 -5.28 -3.22
CA LEU A 6 -12.13 -6.03 -3.73
C LEU A 6 -10.88 -5.16 -3.77
N TYR A 7 -11.03 -3.92 -4.24
CA TYR A 7 -10.00 -2.89 -4.27
C TYR A 7 -10.63 -1.50 -4.40
N ARG A 8 -9.83 -0.46 -4.20
CA ARG A 8 -10.19 0.95 -4.37
C ARG A 8 -9.28 1.60 -5.40
N LEU A 9 -9.84 2.48 -6.21
CA LEU A 9 -9.10 3.34 -7.13
C LEU A 9 -9.21 4.78 -6.64
N LYS A 10 -8.10 5.37 -6.22
CA LYS A 10 -8.00 6.77 -5.80
C LYS A 10 -7.54 7.61 -6.99
N ASN A 11 -8.38 8.49 -7.50
CA ASN A 11 -7.99 9.46 -8.52
C ASN A 11 -7.03 10.48 -7.88
N LEU A 12 -5.82 10.63 -8.43
CA LEU A 12 -4.83 11.55 -7.87
C LEU A 12 -5.06 13.01 -8.25
N ASN A 13 -5.96 13.29 -9.20
CA ASN A 13 -6.27 14.65 -9.65
C ASN A 13 -7.30 15.36 -8.76
N ASP A 14 -8.32 14.65 -8.28
CA ASP A 14 -9.45 15.19 -7.50
C ASP A 14 -9.65 14.50 -6.14
N HIS A 15 -8.79 13.52 -5.81
CA HIS A 15 -8.83 12.70 -4.60
C HIS A 15 -10.11 11.86 -4.41
N ASN A 16 -10.93 11.70 -5.45
CA ASN A 16 -12.09 10.83 -5.43
C ASN A 16 -11.68 9.36 -5.31
N ILE A 17 -12.41 8.58 -4.49
CA ILE A 17 -12.12 7.17 -4.21
C ILE A 17 -13.28 6.31 -4.72
N ILE A 18 -12.97 5.39 -5.62
CA ILE A 18 -13.93 4.47 -6.24
C ILE A 18 -13.72 3.08 -5.65
N SER A 19 -14.67 2.61 -4.85
CA SER A 19 -14.69 1.21 -4.36
C SER A 19 -15.20 0.27 -5.44
N VAL A 20 -14.47 -0.81 -5.70
CA VAL A 20 -14.83 -1.81 -6.71
C VAL A 20 -15.20 -3.13 -6.05
N TYR A 21 -16.37 -3.66 -6.40
CA TYR A 21 -17.00 -4.84 -5.80
C TYR A 21 -17.06 -6.05 -6.75
N LYS A 22 -16.47 -5.94 -7.95
CA LYS A 22 -16.63 -6.91 -9.04
C LYS A 22 -15.32 -7.28 -9.71
N ASN A 23 -15.22 -8.54 -10.15
CA ASN A 23 -13.99 -9.13 -10.66
C ASN A 23 -13.48 -8.54 -11.99
N GLN A 24 -14.30 -7.78 -12.72
CA GLN A 24 -13.85 -7.09 -13.94
C GLN A 24 -14.42 -5.66 -13.97
N PHE A 25 -13.54 -4.67 -13.99
CA PHE A 25 -13.86 -3.24 -14.00
C PHE A 25 -13.25 -2.58 -15.23
N LYS A 26 -14.08 -1.98 -16.07
CA LYS A 26 -13.68 -1.37 -17.35
C LYS A 26 -13.57 0.14 -17.16
N ILE A 27 -12.48 0.70 -17.66
CA ILE A 27 -12.21 2.14 -17.64
C ILE A 27 -12.04 2.63 -19.08
N GLY A 28 -12.70 3.72 -19.43
CA GLY A 28 -12.59 4.28 -20.78
C GLY A 28 -13.47 5.50 -20.98
N ARG A 29 -13.41 6.09 -22.18
CA ARG A 29 -14.16 7.31 -22.51
C ARG A 29 -15.65 7.05 -22.77
N ALA A 30 -16.02 5.84 -23.20
CA ALA A 30 -17.41 5.51 -23.46
C ALA A 30 -18.22 5.36 -22.16
N THR A 31 -19.48 5.77 -22.19
CA THR A 31 -20.45 5.63 -21.08
C THR A 31 -20.86 4.19 -20.80
N THR A 32 -20.44 3.23 -21.64
CA THR A 32 -20.64 1.79 -21.46
C THR A 32 -19.61 1.13 -20.54
N ASN A 33 -18.62 1.88 -20.05
CA ASN A 33 -17.64 1.40 -19.07
C ASN A 33 -18.12 1.68 -17.65
N ASP A 34 -17.54 0.98 -16.68
CA ASP A 34 -17.86 1.15 -15.26
C ASP A 34 -17.32 2.48 -14.72
N LEU A 35 -16.15 2.91 -15.22
CA LEU A 35 -15.64 4.26 -15.06
C LEU A 35 -15.55 4.95 -16.42
N ALA A 36 -16.54 5.80 -16.69
CA ALA A 36 -16.66 6.57 -17.92
C ALA A 36 -15.99 7.95 -17.78
N ILE A 37 -14.87 8.17 -18.47
CA ILE A 37 -14.10 9.42 -18.46
C ILE A 37 -14.36 10.17 -19.76
N ALA A 38 -15.59 10.68 -19.92
CA ALA A 38 -16.11 11.20 -21.17
C ALA A 38 -15.34 12.40 -21.75
N ASN A 39 -14.85 13.30 -20.88
CA ASN A 39 -14.31 14.60 -21.26
C ASN A 39 -12.83 14.60 -21.67
N ASN A 40 -12.19 13.45 -21.85
CA ASN A 40 -10.76 13.38 -22.22
C ASN A 40 -10.53 12.61 -23.53
N GLN A 41 -10.25 13.33 -24.62
CA GLN A 41 -10.05 12.76 -25.96
C GLN A 41 -8.86 11.78 -26.08
N PHE A 42 -7.88 11.86 -25.17
CA PHE A 42 -6.71 10.97 -25.17
C PHE A 42 -7.02 9.59 -24.56
N ILE A 43 -8.20 9.44 -23.94
CA ILE A 43 -8.71 8.16 -23.43
C ILE A 43 -9.50 7.44 -24.52
N SER A 44 -9.08 6.21 -24.83
CA SER A 44 -9.79 5.31 -25.75
C SER A 44 -11.20 4.95 -25.22
N SER A 45 -12.12 4.60 -26.14
CA SER A 45 -13.51 4.26 -25.79
C SER A 45 -13.59 3.17 -24.73
N SER A 46 -12.81 2.10 -24.88
CA SER A 46 -12.36 1.20 -23.81
C SER A 46 -10.84 1.38 -23.72
N HIS A 47 -10.32 1.75 -22.55
CA HIS A 47 -8.91 2.09 -22.37
C HIS A 47 -8.15 0.97 -21.66
N CYS A 48 -8.68 0.51 -20.52
CA CYS A 48 -8.12 -0.63 -19.81
C CYS A 48 -9.22 -1.38 -19.07
N ILE A 49 -8.86 -2.59 -18.65
CA ILE A 49 -9.68 -3.46 -17.83
C ILE A 49 -8.84 -3.86 -16.63
N ILE A 50 -9.38 -3.65 -15.43
CA ILE A 50 -8.79 -4.12 -14.18
C ILE A 50 -9.58 -5.36 -13.74
N GLU A 51 -8.86 -6.46 -13.58
CA GLU A 51 -9.39 -7.80 -13.32
C GLU A 51 -8.90 -8.25 -11.94
N PHE A 52 -9.81 -8.71 -11.07
CA PHE A 52 -9.47 -9.28 -9.77
C PHE A 52 -9.67 -10.79 -9.83
N ASP A 53 -8.59 -11.53 -9.59
CA ASP A 53 -8.56 -12.99 -9.62
C ASP A 53 -7.70 -13.54 -8.48
N ASN A 54 -8.19 -14.56 -7.79
CA ASN A 54 -7.47 -15.27 -6.71
C ASN A 54 -6.87 -14.40 -5.58
N GLY A 55 -7.37 -13.17 -5.37
CA GLY A 55 -6.84 -12.22 -4.38
C GLY A 55 -5.85 -11.19 -4.95
N HIS A 56 -5.52 -11.30 -6.23
CA HIS A 56 -4.59 -10.44 -6.96
C HIS A 56 -5.35 -9.52 -7.93
N VAL A 57 -4.81 -8.33 -8.19
CA VAL A 57 -5.35 -7.37 -9.16
C VAL A 57 -4.45 -7.37 -10.39
N TYR A 58 -5.04 -7.44 -11.57
CA TYR A 58 -4.34 -7.39 -12.86
C TYR A 58 -4.90 -6.25 -13.72
N ILE A 59 -4.04 -5.53 -14.42
CA ILE A 59 -4.45 -4.55 -15.44
C ILE A 59 -4.12 -5.03 -16.85
N ARG A 60 -5.09 -4.90 -17.74
CA ARG A 60 -4.99 -5.17 -19.17
C ARG A 60 -5.26 -3.88 -19.94
N ASP A 61 -4.29 -3.42 -20.73
CA ASP A 61 -4.49 -2.28 -21.63
C ASP A 61 -5.24 -2.71 -22.90
N THR A 62 -6.24 -1.91 -23.29
CA THR A 62 -7.00 -2.05 -24.54
C THR A 62 -6.92 -0.77 -25.40
N SER A 63 -6.06 0.17 -25.02
CA SER A 63 -6.02 1.55 -25.51
C SER A 63 -5.14 1.74 -26.74
N SER A 64 -5.38 2.81 -27.49
CA SER A 64 -4.54 3.16 -28.64
C SER A 64 -3.19 3.77 -28.25
N ASN A 65 -3.11 4.42 -27.08
CA ASN A 65 -1.94 5.18 -26.66
C ASN A 65 -1.04 4.43 -25.67
N GLY A 66 -1.55 3.38 -25.03
CA GLY A 66 -0.92 2.61 -23.95
C GLY A 66 -1.06 3.28 -22.57
N THR A 67 -1.20 2.45 -21.54
CA THR A 67 -1.25 2.84 -20.12
C THR A 67 0.17 2.82 -19.52
N LEU A 68 0.49 3.71 -18.58
CA LEU A 68 1.81 3.81 -17.93
C LEU A 68 1.72 3.55 -16.42
N ILE A 69 2.37 2.49 -15.94
CA ILE A 69 2.41 2.07 -14.53
C ILE A 69 3.69 2.61 -13.88
N ASN A 70 3.57 3.18 -12.68
CA ASN A 70 4.67 3.71 -11.85
C ASN A 70 5.67 4.58 -12.61
N ARG A 71 5.17 5.38 -13.56
CA ARG A 71 5.90 6.29 -14.47
C ARG A 71 7.01 5.67 -15.35
N SER A 72 7.30 4.38 -15.19
CA SER A 72 8.40 3.66 -15.84
C SER A 72 7.93 2.59 -16.82
N LYS A 73 6.87 1.85 -16.49
CA LYS A 73 6.44 0.64 -17.22
C LYS A 73 5.24 0.94 -18.10
N LYS A 74 5.48 1.20 -19.40
CA LYS A 74 4.40 1.41 -20.37
C LYS A 74 3.89 0.08 -20.93
N ILE A 75 2.58 -0.14 -20.82
CA ILE A 75 1.87 -1.30 -21.38
C ILE A 75 1.01 -0.90 -22.57
N ASN A 76 0.68 -1.87 -23.42
CA ASN A 76 -0.23 -1.71 -24.56
C ASN A 76 -0.99 -3.04 -24.81
N LYS A 77 -1.91 -3.03 -25.78
CA LYS A 77 -2.74 -4.19 -26.19
C LYS A 77 -2.00 -5.52 -26.44
N ASN A 78 -0.70 -5.49 -26.72
CA ASN A 78 0.10 -6.69 -27.03
C ASN A 78 0.72 -7.32 -25.76
N HIS A 79 0.63 -6.67 -24.61
CA HIS A 79 1.13 -7.20 -23.34
C HIS A 79 0.08 -8.11 -22.70
N SER A 80 0.53 -9.17 -22.03
CA SER A 80 -0.30 -9.92 -21.09
C SER A 80 -0.76 -9.01 -19.94
N PRO A 81 -1.87 -9.34 -19.25
CA PRO A 81 -2.26 -8.65 -18.02
C PRO A 81 -1.09 -8.56 -17.04
N ILE A 82 -0.95 -7.41 -16.40
CA ILE A 82 0.15 -7.12 -15.46
C ILE A 82 -0.43 -7.00 -14.06
N GLU A 83 0.17 -7.73 -13.11
CA GLU A 83 -0.22 -7.64 -11.71
C GLU A 83 0.05 -6.25 -11.13
N LEU A 84 -0.92 -5.73 -10.38
CA LEU A 84 -0.85 -4.48 -9.64
C LEU A 84 -0.93 -4.76 -8.13
N HIS A 85 -0.13 -4.03 -7.38
CA HIS A 85 -0.06 -4.08 -5.93
C HIS A 85 -0.68 -2.82 -5.30
N SER A 86 -0.97 -2.87 -4.01
CA SER A 86 -1.41 -1.68 -3.28
C SER A 86 -0.32 -0.60 -3.33
N GLY A 87 -0.69 0.63 -3.67
CA GLY A 87 0.21 1.75 -3.92
C GLY A 87 0.56 1.98 -5.40
N ASP A 88 0.32 1.02 -6.30
CA ASP A 88 0.67 1.18 -7.73
C ASP A 88 -0.12 2.31 -8.40
N ILE A 89 0.60 3.14 -9.18
CA ILE A 89 0.08 4.34 -9.83
C ILE A 89 -0.07 4.11 -11.33
N VAL A 90 -1.33 4.02 -11.77
CA VAL A 90 -1.75 3.82 -13.15
C VAL A 90 -2.07 5.16 -13.82
N HIS A 91 -1.29 5.53 -14.83
CA HIS A 91 -1.51 6.71 -15.66
C HIS A 91 -2.15 6.29 -16.98
N LEU A 92 -3.44 6.58 -17.17
CA LEU A 92 -4.17 6.34 -18.43
C LEU A 92 -3.81 7.38 -19.49
N VAL A 93 -3.47 8.59 -19.06
CA VAL A 93 -2.93 9.65 -19.90
C VAL A 93 -1.72 10.23 -19.18
N PHE A 94 -0.59 10.28 -19.88
CA PHE A 94 0.64 10.90 -19.42
C PHE A 94 1.22 11.82 -20.51
N ARG A 95 1.11 13.12 -20.28
CA ARG A 95 1.64 14.23 -21.06
C ARG A 95 2.51 15.07 -20.12
N LYS A 96 3.73 15.39 -20.54
CA LYS A 96 4.67 16.21 -19.76
C LYS A 96 4.33 17.70 -19.87
N ASP A 97 3.91 18.13 -21.06
CA ASP A 97 3.68 19.53 -21.41
C ASP A 97 2.30 20.05 -20.95
N GLU A 98 1.36 19.13 -20.70
CA GLU A 98 -0.03 19.42 -20.30
C GLU A 98 -0.45 18.52 -19.14
N PRO A 99 0.09 18.71 -17.92
CA PRO A 99 -0.21 17.85 -16.77
C PRO A 99 -1.70 17.83 -16.40
N GLN A 100 -2.44 18.90 -16.68
CA GLN A 100 -3.90 18.99 -16.51
C GLN A 100 -4.70 17.98 -17.36
N SER A 101 -4.11 17.45 -18.43
CA SER A 101 -4.73 16.43 -19.30
C SER A 101 -4.47 15.00 -18.80
N ASN A 102 -3.64 14.83 -17.78
CA ASN A 102 -3.30 13.51 -17.24
C ASN A 102 -4.46 12.92 -16.45
N VAL A 103 -4.55 11.60 -16.46
CA VAL A 103 -5.56 10.86 -15.69
C VAL A 103 -4.84 9.73 -14.98
N ILE A 104 -4.82 9.81 -13.65
CA ILE A 104 -3.92 9.06 -12.80
C ILE A 104 -4.71 8.46 -11.64
N PHE A 105 -4.59 7.16 -11.45
CA PHE A 105 -5.21 6.42 -10.34
C PHE A 105 -4.14 5.70 -9.53
N GLN A 106 -4.27 5.72 -8.21
CA GLN A 106 -3.56 4.82 -7.30
C GLN A 106 -4.49 3.64 -6.94
N LEU A 107 -3.96 2.42 -6.97
CA LEU A 107 -4.66 1.22 -6.51
C LEU A 107 -4.44 1.05 -5.00
N ASP A 108 -5.52 0.96 -4.21
CA ASP A 108 -5.46 0.63 -2.79
C ASP A 108 -6.23 -0.68 -2.52
N LEU A 109 -5.54 -1.69 -2.00
CA LEU A 109 -6.18 -2.93 -1.55
C LEU A 109 -6.82 -2.75 -0.16
N PRO A 110 -7.92 -3.45 0.17
CA PRO A 110 -8.38 -3.55 1.54
C PRO A 110 -7.35 -4.32 2.38
N LEU A 111 -7.10 -3.88 3.61
CA LEU A 111 -6.28 -4.65 4.55
C LEU A 111 -7.03 -5.93 4.93
N VAL A 112 -6.71 -7.03 4.27
CA VAL A 112 -7.16 -8.36 4.68
C VAL A 112 -6.42 -8.71 5.97
N THR A 113 -7.03 -8.40 7.11
CA THR A 113 -6.61 -8.93 8.40
C THR A 113 -6.78 -10.43 8.38
N LYS A 114 -5.73 -11.15 7.96
CA LYS A 114 -5.63 -12.60 8.14
C LYS A 114 -5.60 -12.84 9.65
N SER A 115 -6.75 -13.13 10.22
CA SER A 115 -6.87 -13.71 11.56
C SER A 115 -6.20 -15.07 11.54
N THR A 116 -4.89 -15.08 11.76
CA THR A 116 -4.04 -16.28 11.73
C THR A 116 -4.34 -17.14 12.96
N ASN A 117 -5.47 -17.84 12.91
CA ASN A 117 -5.81 -18.94 13.82
C ASN A 117 -4.97 -20.18 13.48
N GLN A 118 -3.63 -20.01 13.45
CA GLN A 118 -2.63 -21.05 13.17
C GLN A 118 -1.39 -20.92 14.08
N THR A 119 -1.57 -20.60 15.36
CA THR A 119 -0.51 -20.75 16.38
C THR A 119 -0.97 -21.37 17.70
N GLU A 120 -2.07 -22.14 17.70
CA GLU A 120 -2.48 -22.96 18.85
C GLU A 120 -2.45 -24.46 18.53
N GLN A 121 -1.25 -25.00 18.27
CA GLN A 121 -1.02 -26.46 18.44
C GLN A 121 0.43 -26.95 18.55
N ASN A 122 1.45 -26.10 18.39
CA ASN A 122 2.86 -26.51 18.49
C ASN A 122 3.65 -25.81 19.62
N LEU A 123 3.21 -25.98 20.87
CA LEU A 123 4.09 -25.79 22.04
C LEU A 123 3.76 -26.69 23.25
N LYS A 124 3.42 -27.97 23.01
CA LYS A 124 3.28 -29.01 24.06
C LYS A 124 3.94 -30.34 23.67
N ARG A 125 5.28 -30.36 23.64
CA ARG A 125 6.22 -31.50 23.70
C ARG A 125 7.62 -30.94 23.40
N LYS A 126 8.70 -31.21 24.13
CA LYS A 126 8.88 -32.01 25.36
C LYS A 126 10.18 -31.52 26.02
N ARG A 127 10.20 -31.27 27.33
CA ARG A 127 11.44 -30.88 28.05
C ARG A 127 12.10 -32.14 28.63
N SER A 128 13.27 -32.46 28.11
CA SER A 128 14.35 -33.27 28.68
C SER A 128 15.59 -32.77 27.93
N ASP A 129 16.60 -32.16 28.55
CA ASP A 129 17.19 -32.63 29.81
C ASP A 129 17.39 -31.57 30.92
N THR A 130 17.50 -32.15 32.11
CA THR A 130 18.08 -31.67 33.36
C THR A 130 19.34 -30.80 33.20
N THR A 131 19.44 -29.69 33.95
CA THR A 131 20.52 -29.44 34.95
C THR A 131 20.26 -28.16 35.76
N SER A 132 19.78 -28.38 37.00
CA SER A 132 20.17 -27.72 38.28
C SER A 132 20.03 -26.21 38.56
N ILE A 133 19.82 -25.97 39.87
CA ILE A 133 19.97 -24.74 40.69
C ILE A 133 18.69 -23.87 40.80
N THR A 134 18.12 -23.48 41.95
CA THR A 134 18.03 -23.88 43.38
C THR A 134 17.23 -22.76 44.09
N SER A 135 16.41 -23.09 45.10
CA SER A 135 15.69 -22.20 46.06
C SER A 135 14.39 -21.50 45.55
N THR A 136 13.40 -21.06 46.36
CA THR A 136 12.97 -21.42 47.75
C THR A 136 11.58 -20.81 48.08
N SER A 137 10.77 -21.46 48.94
CA SER A 137 9.56 -20.98 49.67
C SER A 137 8.26 -20.69 48.90
N ARG A 138 7.13 -21.37 49.18
CA ARG A 138 6.10 -21.19 50.28
C ARG A 138 5.21 -19.94 50.06
N ASN A 139 3.88 -19.92 50.25
CA ASN A 139 2.89 -20.94 50.69
C ASN A 139 1.46 -20.60 50.17
N GLU A 140 0.47 -21.42 50.51
CA GLU A 140 -0.93 -21.47 50.03
C GLU A 140 -1.84 -20.26 50.36
N THR A 141 -2.91 -20.05 49.58
CA THR A 141 -4.33 -20.19 50.03
C THR A 141 -5.33 -19.99 48.87
N LYS A 142 -6.57 -20.47 49.04
CA LYS A 142 -7.69 -20.30 48.10
C LYS A 142 -8.67 -19.27 48.64
N GLU A 143 -9.18 -18.37 47.79
CA GLU A 143 -10.50 -17.77 47.96
C GLU A 143 -11.26 -17.75 46.63
N ASN A 144 -12.59 -17.81 46.71
CA ASN A 144 -13.51 -17.99 45.59
C ASN A 144 -14.66 -16.99 45.78
N VAL A 145 -14.76 -15.98 44.91
CA VAL A 145 -15.86 -14.99 44.92
C VAL A 145 -16.32 -14.73 43.48
N ASP A 146 -17.63 -14.54 43.34
CA ASP A 146 -18.38 -14.75 42.12
C ASP A 146 -18.17 -13.70 41.01
N SER A 147 -18.44 -14.12 39.78
CA SER A 147 -18.23 -13.39 38.54
C SER A 147 -19.50 -12.69 38.06
N SER A 148 -19.38 -11.50 37.43
CA SER A 148 -20.21 -11.12 36.26
C SER A 148 -19.97 -9.69 35.73
N ASN A 149 -19.70 -8.69 36.58
CA ASN A 149 -19.90 -7.27 36.20
C ASN A 149 -18.65 -6.37 36.06
N LEU A 150 -17.44 -6.93 35.95
CA LEU A 150 -16.18 -6.16 35.77
C LEU A 150 -15.49 -6.36 34.41
N ILE A 151 -16.04 -7.20 33.53
CA ILE A 151 -15.34 -7.66 32.31
C ILE A 151 -15.52 -6.68 31.13
N ASN A 152 -16.68 -6.04 30.99
CA ASN A 152 -17.02 -5.22 29.81
C ASN A 152 -16.44 -3.80 29.78
N ILE A 153 -15.85 -3.30 30.87
CA ILE A 153 -15.20 -1.97 30.88
C ILE A 153 -13.73 -2.08 30.48
N SER A 154 -13.09 -3.19 30.84
CA SER A 154 -11.66 -3.46 30.60
C SER A 154 -11.34 -3.58 29.11
N THR A 155 -12.19 -4.29 28.35
CA THR A 155 -11.97 -4.56 26.92
C THR A 155 -12.00 -3.31 26.05
N ASP A 156 -12.85 -2.34 26.36
CA ASP A 156 -12.99 -1.11 25.57
C ASP A 156 -11.82 -0.13 25.81
N ILE A 157 -11.28 -0.12 27.04
CA ILE A 157 -10.07 0.64 27.37
C ILE A 157 -8.86 0.00 26.69
N GLU A 158 -8.73 -1.34 26.73
CA GLU A 158 -7.68 -2.10 26.03
C GLU A 158 -7.74 -1.85 24.52
N MET A 159 -8.90 -2.01 23.88
CA MET A 159 -9.10 -1.79 22.45
C MET A 159 -8.81 -0.35 22.02
N LYS A 160 -9.17 0.65 22.84
CA LYS A 160 -8.86 2.06 22.53
C LYS A 160 -7.36 2.33 22.62
N ARG A 161 -6.66 1.70 23.56
CA ARG A 161 -5.20 1.82 23.75
C ARG A 161 -4.41 1.09 22.66
N ILE A 162 -4.91 -0.05 22.21
CA ILE A 162 -4.36 -0.80 21.06
C ILE A 162 -4.51 0.02 19.77
N LYS A 163 -5.71 0.55 19.47
CA LYS A 163 -5.93 1.41 18.29
C LYS A 163 -4.98 2.61 18.26
N THR A 164 -4.78 3.30 19.39
CA THR A 164 -3.82 4.41 19.46
C THR A 164 -2.37 3.96 19.30
N ASN A 165 -2.01 2.74 19.73
CA ASN A 165 -0.66 2.20 19.53
C ASN A 165 -0.44 1.81 18.06
N ASP A 166 -1.43 1.21 17.40
CA ASP A 166 -1.36 0.86 15.98
C ASP A 166 -1.25 2.12 15.10
N GLU A 167 -2.03 3.18 15.41
CA GLU A 167 -1.90 4.49 14.77
C GLU A 167 -0.49 5.10 14.97
N LEU A 168 0.09 4.96 16.17
CA LEU A 168 1.45 5.43 16.45
C LEU A 168 2.53 4.59 15.75
N ILE A 169 2.32 3.28 15.57
CA ILE A 169 3.25 2.38 14.85
C ILE A 169 3.18 2.64 13.34
N ILE A 170 1.98 2.80 12.77
CA ILE A 170 1.79 3.18 11.36
C ILE A 170 2.40 4.55 11.11
N LYS A 171 2.16 5.51 12.01
CA LYS A 171 2.80 6.83 11.92
C LYS A 171 4.32 6.73 12.00
N ALA A 172 4.89 5.99 12.95
CA ALA A 172 6.34 5.80 13.04
C ALA A 172 6.94 5.09 11.82
N GLY A 173 6.19 4.21 11.16
CA GLY A 173 6.59 3.59 9.89
C GLY A 173 6.66 4.60 8.75
N ASN A 174 5.59 5.38 8.56
CA ASN A 174 5.52 6.41 7.52
C ASN A 174 6.54 7.55 7.77
N ASP A 175 6.66 8.00 9.02
CA ASP A 175 7.64 9.01 9.46
C ASP A 175 9.09 8.52 9.23
N MET A 176 9.35 7.20 9.17
CA MET A 176 10.66 6.63 8.79
C MET A 176 10.85 6.49 7.27
N GLU A 177 9.78 6.28 6.50
CA GLU A 177 9.86 6.15 5.03
C GLU A 177 10.22 7.50 4.39
N ASP A 178 9.60 8.60 4.84
CA ASP A 178 9.90 9.96 4.36
C ASP A 178 11.39 10.33 4.53
N ILE A 179 12.05 9.88 5.60
CA ILE A 179 13.48 10.10 5.89
C ILE A 179 14.40 9.37 4.89
N LEU A 180 13.91 8.31 4.26
CA LEU A 180 14.67 7.47 3.32
C LEU A 180 14.42 7.81 1.84
N THR A 181 13.51 8.75 1.54
CA THR A 181 13.25 9.20 0.16
C THR A 181 14.16 10.35 -0.27
N CYS A 182 14.56 10.34 -1.54
CA CYS A 182 15.30 11.44 -2.16
C CYS A 182 14.35 12.60 -2.49
N VAL A 183 14.56 13.78 -1.91
CA VAL A 183 13.74 14.98 -2.21
C VAL A 183 13.63 15.32 -3.71
N CYS A 184 14.66 14.98 -4.51
CA CYS A 184 14.67 15.28 -5.94
C CYS A 184 13.82 14.33 -6.81
N CYS A 185 13.75 13.03 -6.48
CA CYS A 185 13.00 12.04 -7.27
C CYS A 185 11.82 11.38 -6.55
N GLN A 186 11.67 11.61 -5.25
CA GLN A 186 10.62 11.06 -4.37
C GLN A 186 10.60 9.52 -4.37
N ASP A 187 11.78 8.92 -4.48
CA ASP A 187 12.01 7.47 -4.46
C ASP A 187 13.05 7.14 -3.38
N ILE A 188 13.09 5.88 -2.93
CA ILE A 188 13.99 5.41 -1.86
C ILE A 188 15.45 5.60 -2.31
N MET A 189 16.27 6.20 -1.45
CA MET A 189 17.66 6.57 -1.76
C MET A 189 18.56 5.34 -1.99
N SER A 190 18.70 4.91 -3.24
CA SER A 190 19.86 4.10 -3.67
C SER A 190 21.12 4.96 -3.66
N ASN A 191 22.16 4.47 -2.96
CA ASN A 191 23.46 5.12 -2.80
C ASN A 191 23.34 6.62 -2.39
N PRO A 192 22.93 6.91 -1.13
CA PRO A 192 22.76 8.29 -0.67
C PRO A 192 24.08 9.06 -0.63
N ILE A 193 24.05 10.31 -1.11
CA ILE A 193 25.12 11.30 -1.01
C ILE A 193 24.62 12.46 -0.13
N CYS A 194 25.38 12.81 0.90
CA CYS A 194 25.14 13.98 1.74
C CYS A 194 26.06 15.14 1.31
N LEU A 195 25.51 16.33 1.09
CA LEU A 195 26.29 17.52 0.74
C LEU A 195 26.81 18.26 1.98
N GLU A 196 28.12 18.44 2.08
CA GLU A 196 28.70 19.35 3.08
C GLU A 196 28.68 20.81 2.57
N PRO A 197 28.46 21.82 3.44
CA PRO A 197 28.22 21.73 4.90
C PRO A 197 26.73 21.61 5.27
N CYS A 198 25.81 21.53 4.30
CA CYS A 198 24.37 21.68 4.54
C CYS A 198 23.62 20.38 4.91
N LEU A 199 24.29 19.23 4.85
CA LEU A 199 23.83 17.89 5.24
C LEU A 199 22.54 17.39 4.56
N HIS A 200 22.16 17.96 3.41
CA HIS A 200 21.06 17.45 2.60
C HIS A 200 21.48 16.15 1.88
N ALA A 201 20.61 15.14 1.92
CA ALA A 201 20.83 13.83 1.33
C ALA A 201 20.04 13.64 0.03
N PHE A 202 20.67 13.03 -0.98
CA PHE A 202 20.08 12.72 -2.29
C PHE A 202 20.55 11.36 -2.79
N CYS A 203 19.81 10.69 -3.67
CA CYS A 203 20.33 9.51 -4.36
C CYS A 203 21.45 9.88 -5.36
N TYR A 204 22.37 8.95 -5.59
CA TYR A 204 23.54 9.13 -6.47
C TYR A 204 23.18 9.72 -7.83
N ASP A 205 22.14 9.18 -8.49
CA ASP A 205 21.75 9.58 -9.84
C ASP A 205 21.22 11.03 -9.91
N CYS A 206 20.48 11.47 -8.89
CA CYS A 206 20.01 12.86 -8.81
C CYS A 206 21.17 13.83 -8.59
N TYR A 207 22.13 13.48 -7.73
CA TYR A 207 23.34 14.27 -7.52
C TYR A 207 24.19 14.35 -8.80
N SER A 208 24.48 13.22 -9.45
CA SER A 208 25.29 13.17 -10.67
C SER A 208 24.66 13.95 -11.82
N SER A 209 23.34 13.91 -11.97
CA SER A 209 22.61 14.71 -12.95
C SER A 209 22.75 16.22 -12.68
N TRP A 210 22.70 16.65 -11.42
CA TRP A 210 22.92 18.04 -11.04
C TRP A 210 24.39 18.48 -11.23
N GLU A 211 25.36 17.65 -10.85
CA GLU A 211 26.79 17.94 -11.00
C GLU A 211 27.17 18.11 -12.48
N ALA A 212 26.62 17.30 -13.38
CA ALA A 212 26.81 17.43 -14.82
C ALA A 212 26.29 18.77 -15.37
N ILE A 213 25.17 19.28 -14.83
CA ILE A 213 24.64 20.61 -15.19
C ILE A 213 25.55 21.72 -14.66
N GLN A 214 26.13 21.60 -13.46
CA GLN A 214 27.07 22.60 -12.95
C GLN A 214 28.38 22.67 -13.73
N ARG A 215 28.87 21.54 -14.27
CA ARG A 215 30.10 21.47 -15.09
C ARG A 215 29.99 22.00 -16.52
N THR A 216 28.83 22.52 -16.93
CA THR A 216 28.59 23.04 -18.30
C THR A 216 28.51 24.57 -18.38
N TRP A 217 28.94 25.27 -17.32
CA TRP A 217 29.01 26.74 -17.21
C TRP A 217 30.39 27.18 -16.70
#